data_AF-Q12XF1-F1
#
_entry.id   AF-Q12XF1-F1
#
_cell.length_a   1.000
_cell.length_b   1.000
_cell.length_c   1.000
_cell.angle_alpha   90.00
_cell.angle_beta   90.00
_cell.angle_gamma   90.00
#
_symmetry.space_group_name_H-M   'P 1'
#
loop_
_entity.id
_entity.type
_entity.pdbx_description
1 polymer ?
#
loop_
_entity_poly.entity_id
_entity_poly.type
_entity_poly.pdbx_seq_one_letter_code
_entity_poly.pdbx_strand_id
1 'polypeptide(L)'
;MLFMAFQIVFAAIALAILTSGVAERIKLSSFIVFGLLWTTLVYDPLAYWAWGDGWVGSMGALDFAGGTVVHISSGFGALALSFVIGKRIGFGKYSMEPENITTTLLGGALLWFGWFAFNAGNALAANAFVVTLISASSGALTWMGASWIKGKSSSLGMNSGAIAGLVAITPACGFVGPLAAIIIGGSAGILCYGTLLFCIYKKFDESLDA
;
A
#
# COMPACT_ATOMS: atom_id res chain seq x y z
N MET A 1 18.90 11.46 15.40
CA MET A 1 18.01 12.35 14.64
C MET A 1 17.66 11.81 13.26
N LEU A 2 18.63 11.37 12.44
CA LEU A 2 18.36 10.81 11.10
C LEU A 2 17.40 9.60 11.11
N PHE A 3 17.68 8.59 11.93
CA PHE A 3 16.81 7.40 12.05
C PHE A 3 15.37 7.76 12.45
N MET A 4 15.22 8.65 13.44
CA MET A 4 13.91 9.14 13.87
C MET A 4 13.17 9.87 12.72
N ALA A 5 13.86 10.77 12.01
CA ALA A 5 13.26 11.48 10.88
C ALA A 5 12.83 10.53 9.75
N PHE A 6 13.63 9.49 9.48
CA PHE A 6 13.29 8.44 8.52
C PHE A 6 12.04 7.66 8.96
N GLN A 7 11.97 7.23 10.22
CA GLN A 7 10.82 6.49 10.75
C GLN A 7 9.52 7.29 10.79
N ILE A 8 9.59 8.62 11.03
CA ILE A 8 8.41 9.49 10.98
C ILE A 8 7.77 9.47 9.58
N VAL A 9 8.56 9.39 8.50
CA VAL A 9 8.01 9.34 7.14
C VAL A 9 7.19 8.07 6.92
N PHE A 10 7.60 6.93 7.48
CA PHE A 10 6.85 5.67 7.36
C PHE A 10 5.51 5.76 8.10
N ALA A 11 5.51 6.34 9.30
CA ALA A 11 4.29 6.58 10.06
C ALA A 11 3.33 7.52 9.31
N ALA A 12 3.85 8.59 8.70
CA ALA A 12 3.07 9.53 7.92
C ALA A 12 2.46 8.87 6.66
N ILE A 13 3.22 8.01 5.97
CA ILE A 13 2.72 7.26 4.80
C ILE A 13 1.63 6.27 5.21
N ALA A 14 1.83 5.50 6.29
CA ALA A 14 0.82 4.57 6.80
C ALA A 14 -0.50 5.29 7.10
N LEU A 15 -0.42 6.47 7.74
CA LEU A 15 -1.60 7.30 8.02
C LEU A 15 -2.23 7.89 6.74
N ALA A 16 -1.43 8.23 5.73
CA ALA A 16 -1.94 8.68 4.45
C ALA A 16 -2.71 7.57 3.72
N ILE A 17 -2.22 6.33 3.75
CA ILE A 17 -2.91 5.16 3.14
C ILE A 17 -4.26 4.92 3.80
N LEU A 18 -4.37 5.07 5.13
CA LEU A 18 -5.63 4.94 5.87
C LEU A 18 -6.76 5.84 5.38
N THR A 19 -6.43 6.97 4.74
CA THR A 19 -7.45 7.89 4.20
C THR A 19 -8.33 7.25 3.12
N SER A 20 -7.84 6.19 2.47
CA SER A 20 -8.61 5.40 1.49
C SER A 20 -9.93 4.91 2.07
N GLY A 21 -9.94 4.39 3.30
CA GLY A 21 -11.13 3.81 3.92
C GLY A 21 -12.23 4.83 4.23
N VAL A 22 -11.94 6.13 4.11
CA VAL A 22 -12.81 7.23 4.55
C VAL A 22 -12.97 8.34 3.52
N ALA A 23 -12.53 8.10 2.28
CA ALA A 23 -12.61 9.09 1.21
C ALA A 23 -14.02 9.72 1.14
N GLU A 24 -14.04 11.05 1.02
CA GLU A 24 -15.22 11.90 0.80
C GLU A 24 -16.25 11.96 1.95
N ARG A 25 -16.05 11.26 3.09
CA ARG A 25 -17.13 11.12 4.10
C ARG A 25 -16.72 11.21 5.57
N ILE A 26 -15.46 11.47 5.89
CA ILE A 26 -15.02 11.72 7.27
C ILE A 26 -14.90 13.21 7.58
N LYS A 27 -15.26 13.59 8.80
CA LYS A 27 -14.93 14.92 9.33
C LYS A 27 -13.45 14.99 9.62
N LEU A 28 -12.78 16.05 9.16
CA LEU A 28 -11.34 16.24 9.40
C LEU A 28 -10.97 16.16 10.89
N SER A 29 -11.78 16.73 11.78
CA SER A 29 -11.55 16.65 13.23
C SER A 29 -11.58 15.21 13.76
N SER A 30 -12.53 14.40 13.29
CA SER A 30 -12.60 12.98 13.63
C SER A 30 -11.39 12.21 13.08
N PHE A 31 -10.94 12.53 11.87
CA PHE A 31 -9.74 11.91 11.28
C PHE A 31 -8.47 12.27 12.05
N ILE A 32 -8.33 13.51 12.53
CA ILE A 32 -7.17 13.92 13.35
C ILE A 32 -7.14 13.12 14.66
N VAL A 33 -8.27 13.02 15.36
CA VAL A 33 -8.35 12.25 16.61
C VAL A 33 -8.09 10.76 16.36
N PHE A 34 -8.70 10.19 15.32
CA PHE A 34 -8.46 8.81 14.92
C PHE A 34 -6.98 8.58 14.55
N GLY A 35 -6.38 9.48 13.77
CA GLY A 35 -4.99 9.38 13.34
C GLY A 35 -4.05 9.34 14.52
N LEU A 36 -4.22 10.25 15.50
CA LEU A 36 -3.43 10.24 16.74
C LEU A 36 -3.60 8.93 17.51
N LEU A 37 -4.84 8.47 17.70
CA LEU A 37 -5.11 7.22 18.42
C LEU A 37 -4.54 6.01 17.68
N TRP A 38 -4.70 5.94 16.37
CA TRP A 38 -4.24 4.82 15.56
C TRP A 38 -2.71 4.78 15.49
N THR A 39 -2.05 5.93 15.30
CA THR A 39 -0.58 5.96 15.31
C THR A 39 -0.04 5.51 16.67
N THR A 40 -0.61 5.99 17.78
CA THR A 40 -0.12 5.65 19.12
C THR A 40 -0.48 4.23 19.57
N LEU A 41 -1.66 3.72 19.23
CA LEU A 41 -2.17 2.45 19.75
C LEU A 41 -1.99 1.27 18.79
N VAL A 42 -1.73 1.53 17.51
CA VAL A 42 -1.58 0.49 16.47
C VAL A 42 -0.21 0.58 15.81
N TYR A 43 0.12 1.72 15.21
CA TYR A 43 1.38 1.86 14.46
C TYR A 43 2.61 1.72 15.36
N ASP A 44 2.69 2.51 16.44
CA ASP A 44 3.85 2.52 17.33
C ASP A 44 4.11 1.14 17.97
N PRO A 45 3.09 0.40 18.46
CA PRO A 45 3.28 -0.97 18.92
C PRO A 45 3.76 -1.92 17.82
N LEU A 46 3.20 -1.86 16.61
CA LEU A 46 3.63 -2.71 15.49
C LEU A 46 5.08 -2.42 15.08
N ALA A 47 5.45 -1.15 15.01
CA ALA A 47 6.82 -0.73 14.72
C ALA A 47 7.79 -1.21 15.81
N TYR A 48 7.42 -1.09 17.08
CA TYR A 48 8.24 -1.61 18.18
C TYR A 48 8.36 -3.13 18.12
N TRP A 49 7.28 -3.85 17.82
CA TRP A 49 7.28 -5.31 17.74
C TRP A 49 8.20 -5.84 16.63
N ALA A 50 8.17 -5.23 15.45
CA ALA A 50 8.88 -5.71 14.26
C ALA A 50 10.29 -5.13 14.11
N TRP A 51 10.49 -3.84 14.40
CA TRP A 51 11.74 -3.11 14.12
C TRP A 51 12.47 -2.60 15.35
N GLY A 52 11.79 -2.56 16.50
CA GLY A 52 12.43 -2.34 17.78
C GLY A 52 12.91 -3.65 18.40
N ASP A 53 13.16 -3.61 19.70
CA ASP A 53 13.52 -4.79 20.51
C ASP A 53 12.29 -5.59 20.95
N GLY A 54 11.29 -5.69 20.05
CA GLY A 54 10.03 -6.35 20.30
C GLY A 54 10.04 -7.85 20.01
N TRP A 55 8.94 -8.51 20.37
CA TRP A 55 8.84 -9.97 20.30
C TRP A 55 8.78 -10.52 18.87
N VAL A 56 8.19 -9.79 17.90
CA VAL A 56 8.09 -10.23 16.50
C VAL A 56 9.48 -10.30 15.86
N GLY A 57 10.29 -9.25 16.02
CA GLY A 57 11.70 -9.28 15.62
C GLY A 57 12.49 -10.36 16.34
N SER A 58 12.27 -10.55 17.65
CA SER A 58 12.96 -11.56 18.47
C SER A 58 12.67 -13.02 18.04
N MET A 59 11.51 -13.28 17.43
CA MET A 59 11.18 -14.58 16.84
C MET A 59 11.78 -14.81 15.44
N GLY A 60 12.50 -13.82 14.90
CA GLY A 60 13.13 -13.90 13.58
C GLY A 60 12.21 -13.50 12.42
N ALA A 61 11.12 -12.78 12.67
CA ALA A 61 10.30 -12.23 11.59
C ALA A 61 11.10 -11.21 10.77
N LEU A 62 10.95 -11.27 9.44
CA LEU A 62 11.65 -10.38 8.52
C LEU A 62 10.67 -9.39 7.90
N ASP A 63 10.92 -8.11 8.12
CA ASP A 63 10.19 -7.01 7.47
C ASP A 63 11.15 -5.86 7.16
N PHE A 64 11.70 -5.84 5.95
CA PHE A 64 12.79 -4.92 5.60
C PHE A 64 12.38 -3.45 5.61
N ALA A 65 11.20 -3.14 5.07
CA ALA A 65 10.72 -1.76 4.89
C ALA A 65 9.22 -1.57 5.15
N GLY A 66 8.51 -2.53 5.74
CA GLY A 66 7.19 -2.26 6.33
C GLY A 66 6.04 -2.92 5.63
N GLY A 67 6.23 -4.14 5.14
CA GLY A 67 5.12 -4.98 4.69
C GLY A 67 4.06 -5.14 5.77
N THR A 68 4.48 -5.39 7.02
CA THR A 68 3.56 -5.53 8.16
C THR A 68 3.24 -4.18 8.80
N VAL A 69 4.28 -3.43 9.16
CA VAL A 69 4.17 -2.20 9.96
C VAL A 69 3.44 -1.09 9.21
N VAL A 70 3.65 -0.97 7.90
CA VAL A 70 3.01 0.06 7.07
C VAL A 70 1.83 -0.53 6.31
N HIS A 71 2.05 -1.49 5.41
CA HIS A 71 1.04 -1.84 4.42
C HIS A 71 -0.10 -2.71 4.96
N ILE A 72 0.20 -3.79 5.69
CA ILE A 72 -0.85 -4.63 6.30
C ILE A 72 -1.61 -3.81 7.34
N SER A 73 -0.91 -3.05 8.19
CA SER A 73 -1.56 -2.26 9.23
C SER A 73 -2.49 -1.19 8.63
N SER A 74 -2.03 -0.45 7.62
CA SER A 74 -2.83 0.61 6.99
C SER A 74 -3.96 0.04 6.13
N GLY A 75 -3.72 -1.01 5.35
CA GLY A 75 -4.74 -1.62 4.48
C GLY A 75 -5.88 -2.26 5.29
N PHE A 76 -5.56 -3.10 6.27
CA PHE A 76 -6.60 -3.67 7.15
C PHE A 76 -7.23 -2.60 8.06
N GLY A 77 -6.46 -1.58 8.47
CA GLY A 77 -7.00 -0.43 9.18
C GLY A 77 -8.00 0.35 8.34
N ALA A 78 -7.72 0.57 7.05
CA ALA A 78 -8.59 1.27 6.11
C ALA A 78 -9.87 0.46 5.87
N LEU A 79 -9.74 -0.85 5.68
CA LEU A 79 -10.87 -1.75 5.56
C LEU A 79 -11.77 -1.72 6.81
N ALA A 80 -11.19 -1.83 8.01
CA ALA A 80 -11.94 -1.76 9.26
C ALA A 80 -12.65 -0.40 9.40
N LEU A 81 -11.95 0.69 9.09
CA LEU A 81 -12.50 2.04 9.14
C LEU A 81 -13.66 2.20 8.16
N SER A 82 -13.54 1.64 6.95
CA SER A 82 -14.60 1.66 5.92
C SER A 82 -15.90 0.99 6.40
N PHE A 83 -15.79 -0.07 7.20
CA PHE A 83 -16.94 -0.76 7.79
C PHE A 83 -17.60 0.06 8.90
N VAL A 84 -16.81 0.78 9.71
CA VAL A 84 -17.33 1.63 10.78
C VAL A 84 -18.01 2.88 10.24
N ILE A 85 -17.39 3.55 9.25
CA ILE A 85 -17.96 4.78 8.68
C ILE A 85 -19.13 4.51 7.72
N GLY A 86 -19.21 3.29 7.17
CA GLY A 86 -20.22 2.88 6.21
C GLY A 86 -19.91 3.34 4.78
N LYS A 87 -20.86 3.11 3.87
CA LYS A 87 -20.70 3.37 2.43
C LYS A 87 -21.04 4.82 2.09
N ARG A 88 -20.35 5.39 1.10
CA ARG A 88 -20.66 6.67 0.49
C ARG A 88 -22.05 6.67 -0.13
N ILE A 89 -22.66 7.85 -0.14
CA ILE A 89 -23.96 8.06 -0.79
C ILE A 89 -23.78 7.79 -2.30
N GLY A 90 -24.63 6.94 -2.86
CA GLY A 90 -24.58 6.59 -4.28
C GLY A 90 -23.66 5.40 -4.62
N PHE A 91 -22.92 4.84 -3.64
CA PHE A 91 -22.07 3.67 -3.87
C PHE A 91 -22.89 2.49 -4.41
N GLY A 92 -22.48 1.96 -5.57
CA GLY A 92 -23.18 0.87 -6.27
C GLY A 92 -24.51 1.27 -6.94
N LYS A 93 -24.90 2.56 -6.88
CA LYS A 93 -26.05 3.12 -7.61
C LYS A 93 -25.61 3.95 -8.81
N TYR A 94 -24.53 4.72 -8.66
CA TYR A 94 -23.92 5.52 -9.72
C TYR A 94 -22.42 5.19 -9.79
N SER A 95 -21.81 5.43 -10.95
CA SER A 95 -20.35 5.28 -11.08
C SER A 95 -19.65 6.40 -10.31
N MET A 96 -18.61 6.04 -9.56
CA MET A 96 -17.75 6.98 -8.83
C MET A 96 -16.49 7.20 -9.66
N GLU A 97 -16.59 8.01 -10.71
CA GLU A 97 -15.49 8.26 -11.63
C GLU A 97 -14.44 9.21 -11.03
N PRO A 98 -13.15 8.96 -11.26
CA PRO A 98 -12.10 9.88 -10.86
C PRO A 98 -12.22 11.19 -11.64
N GLU A 99 -12.16 12.32 -10.93
CA GLU A 99 -12.21 13.65 -11.55
C GLU A 99 -11.05 13.89 -12.51
N ASN A 100 -9.83 13.47 -12.12
CA ASN A 100 -8.62 13.74 -12.89
C ASN A 100 -7.62 12.58 -12.83
N ILE A 101 -7.62 11.76 -13.88
CA ILE A 101 -6.72 10.61 -14.04
C ILE A 101 -5.25 11.05 -14.08
N THR A 102 -4.94 12.18 -14.71
CA THR A 102 -3.56 12.69 -14.84
C THR A 102 -2.95 13.00 -13.46
N THR A 103 -3.73 13.59 -12.55
CA THR A 103 -3.29 13.84 -11.17
C THR A 103 -3.01 12.54 -10.43
N THR A 104 -3.85 11.51 -10.61
CA THR A 104 -3.62 10.19 -10.01
C THR A 104 -2.34 9.54 -10.56
N LEU A 105 -2.08 9.66 -11.87
CA LEU A 105 -0.85 9.15 -12.47
C LEU A 105 0.40 9.90 -12.00
N LEU A 106 0.32 11.22 -11.82
CA LEU A 106 1.39 12.00 -11.22
C LEU A 106 1.67 11.55 -9.79
N GLY A 107 0.63 11.34 -8.99
CA GLY A 107 0.75 10.78 -7.64
C GLY A 107 1.42 9.40 -7.65
N GLY A 108 1.01 8.52 -8.57
CA GLY A 108 1.65 7.21 -8.78
C GLY A 108 3.14 7.30 -9.13
N ALA A 109 3.50 8.21 -10.02
CA ALA A 109 4.91 8.45 -10.39
C ALA A 109 5.74 8.98 -9.21
N LEU A 110 5.17 9.91 -8.41
CA LEU A 110 5.81 10.43 -7.20
C LEU A 110 5.96 9.34 -6.12
N LEU A 111 4.95 8.47 -5.96
CA LEU A 111 5.02 7.32 -5.05
C LEU A 111 6.11 6.36 -5.47
N TRP A 112 6.19 5.98 -6.76
CA TRP A 112 7.25 5.10 -7.24
C TRP A 112 8.63 5.73 -7.02
N PHE A 113 8.81 7.01 -7.37
CA PHE A 113 10.06 7.73 -7.13
C PHE A 113 10.44 7.75 -5.64
N GLY A 114 9.50 8.09 -4.76
CA GLY A 114 9.71 8.08 -3.32
C GLY A 114 9.99 6.68 -2.75
N TRP A 115 9.44 5.63 -3.36
CA TRP A 115 9.62 4.24 -2.93
C TRP A 115 11.07 3.77 -3.00
N PHE A 116 11.90 4.40 -3.83
CA PHE A 116 13.34 4.14 -3.81
C PHE A 116 13.96 4.53 -2.49
N ALA A 117 13.63 5.69 -1.93
CA ALA A 117 14.11 6.08 -0.61
C ALA A 117 13.51 5.18 0.49
N PHE A 118 12.25 4.75 0.31
CA PHE A 118 11.54 3.85 1.23
C PHE A 118 12.22 2.47 1.34
N ASN A 119 12.53 1.84 0.20
CA ASN A 119 13.12 0.49 0.17
C ASN A 119 14.66 0.50 0.17
N ALA A 120 15.31 1.50 -0.44
CA ALA A 120 16.77 1.57 -0.56
C ALA A 120 17.44 2.51 0.46
N GLY A 121 16.70 3.00 1.47
CA GLY A 121 17.24 3.87 2.53
C GLY A 121 18.20 3.18 3.52
N ASN A 122 18.37 1.85 3.42
CA ASN A 122 19.14 1.02 4.34
C ASN A 122 20.40 0.40 3.68
N ALA A 123 21.23 -0.33 4.46
CA ALA A 123 22.57 -0.80 4.09
C ALA A 123 22.70 -1.68 2.81
N LEU A 124 21.59 -2.12 2.20
CA LEU A 124 21.53 -2.93 0.96
C LEU A 124 20.89 -2.15 -0.21
N ALA A 125 21.09 -0.84 -0.24
CA ALA A 125 20.42 0.11 -1.13
C ALA A 125 20.38 -0.31 -2.60
N ALA A 126 21.50 -0.76 -3.18
CA ALA A 126 21.57 -1.10 -4.61
C ALA A 126 20.68 -2.30 -4.99
N ASN A 127 20.69 -3.37 -4.17
CA ASN A 127 19.84 -4.53 -4.42
C ASN A 127 18.37 -4.16 -4.23
N ALA A 128 18.04 -3.52 -3.11
CA ALA A 128 16.69 -3.10 -2.78
C ALA A 128 16.08 -2.19 -3.87
N PHE A 129 16.90 -1.29 -4.44
CA PHE A 129 16.51 -0.44 -5.56
C PHE A 129 16.12 -1.27 -6.80
N VAL A 130 16.97 -2.20 -7.22
CA VAL A 130 16.75 -3.03 -8.42
C VAL A 130 15.53 -3.92 -8.26
N VAL A 131 15.38 -4.62 -7.14
CA VAL A 131 14.21 -5.49 -6.93
C VAL A 131 12.91 -4.71 -6.80
N THR A 132 12.95 -3.48 -6.29
CA THR A 132 11.80 -2.57 -6.24
C THR A 132 11.32 -2.21 -7.64
N LEU A 133 12.24 -1.84 -8.55
CA LEU A 133 11.92 -1.57 -9.95
C LEU A 133 11.29 -2.78 -10.64
N ILE A 134 11.91 -3.95 -10.47
CA ILE A 134 11.49 -5.18 -11.12
C ILE A 134 10.10 -5.61 -10.63
N SER A 135 9.89 -5.58 -9.31
CA SER A 135 8.62 -5.99 -8.73
C SER A 135 7.47 -5.06 -9.11
N ALA A 136 7.67 -3.74 -9.06
CA ALA A 136 6.69 -2.77 -9.50
C ALA A 136 6.33 -2.94 -10.99
N SER A 137 7.33 -3.10 -11.84
CA SER A 137 7.12 -3.34 -13.28
C SER A 137 6.36 -4.65 -13.53
N SER A 138 6.71 -5.71 -12.81
CA SER A 138 6.03 -7.00 -12.92
C SER A 138 4.58 -6.95 -12.43
N GLY A 139 4.32 -6.25 -11.32
CA GLY A 139 2.96 -6.02 -10.81
C GLY A 139 2.10 -5.23 -11.79
N ALA A 140 2.66 -4.18 -12.39
CA ALA A 140 1.97 -3.40 -13.43
C ALA A 140 1.60 -4.28 -14.64
N LEU A 141 2.58 -5.01 -15.19
CA LEU A 141 2.37 -5.86 -16.37
C LEU A 141 1.34 -6.96 -16.13
N THR A 142 1.39 -7.61 -14.96
CA THR A 142 0.47 -8.70 -14.63
C THR A 142 -0.94 -8.21 -14.33
N TRP A 143 -1.09 -7.07 -13.66
CA TRP A 143 -2.40 -6.42 -13.48
C TRP A 143 -2.99 -6.01 -14.83
N MET A 144 -2.20 -5.37 -15.70
CA MET A 144 -2.63 -5.01 -17.05
C MET A 144 -3.06 -6.27 -17.82
N GLY A 145 -2.27 -7.34 -17.79
CA GLY A 145 -2.61 -8.61 -18.42
C GLY A 145 -3.92 -9.22 -17.87
N ALA A 146 -4.09 -9.26 -16.56
CA ALA A 146 -5.28 -9.79 -15.91
C ALA A 146 -6.55 -8.97 -16.24
N SER A 147 -6.45 -7.64 -16.20
CA SER A 147 -7.55 -6.75 -16.55
C SER A 147 -7.88 -6.75 -18.05
N TRP A 148 -6.89 -6.98 -18.92
CA TRP A 148 -7.10 -7.11 -20.36
C TRP A 148 -7.98 -8.31 -20.73
N ILE A 149 -7.86 -9.42 -19.99
CA ILE A 149 -8.75 -10.59 -20.20
C ILE A 149 -10.23 -10.21 -19.98
N LYS A 150 -10.49 -9.21 -19.13
CA LYS A 150 -11.83 -8.70 -18.79
C LYS A 150 -12.27 -7.51 -19.65
N GLY A 151 -11.40 -6.99 -20.53
CA GLY A 151 -11.69 -5.81 -21.35
C GLY A 151 -10.44 -5.02 -21.74
N LYS A 152 -10.47 -3.70 -21.53
CA LYS A 152 -9.31 -2.83 -21.80
C LYS A 152 -8.56 -2.55 -20.50
N SER A 153 -7.24 -2.71 -20.55
CA SER A 153 -6.38 -2.26 -19.46
C SER A 153 -6.39 -0.73 -19.39
N SER A 154 -6.62 -0.17 -18.20
CA SER A 154 -6.59 1.28 -17.96
C SER A 154 -5.25 1.73 -17.40
N SER A 155 -4.95 3.03 -17.54
CA SER A 155 -3.77 3.64 -16.92
C SER A 155 -3.85 3.62 -15.40
N LEU A 156 -5.05 3.74 -14.82
CA LEU A 156 -5.29 3.56 -13.39
C LEU A 156 -4.97 2.14 -12.94
N GLY A 157 -5.41 1.12 -13.69
CA GLY A 157 -5.09 -0.28 -13.40
C GLY A 157 -3.60 -0.56 -13.47
N MET A 158 -2.90 -0.01 -14.47
CA MET A 158 -1.43 -0.08 -14.53
C MET A 158 -0.78 0.52 -13.28
N ASN A 159 -1.26 1.68 -12.82
CA ASN A 159 -0.76 2.34 -11.63
C ASN A 159 -1.03 1.52 -10.34
N SER A 160 -2.25 0.99 -10.19
CA SER A 160 -2.59 0.08 -9.08
C SER A 160 -1.72 -1.17 -9.08
N GLY A 161 -1.48 -1.77 -10.25
CA GLY A 161 -0.59 -2.92 -10.39
C GLY A 161 0.86 -2.60 -10.01
N ALA A 162 1.36 -1.42 -10.39
CA ALA A 162 2.69 -0.96 -9.99
C ALA A 162 2.80 -0.82 -8.47
N ILE A 163 1.82 -0.16 -7.84
CA ILE A 163 1.75 0.01 -6.38
C ILE A 163 1.63 -1.35 -5.67
N ALA A 164 0.82 -2.28 -6.19
CA ALA A 164 0.73 -3.64 -5.64
C ALA A 164 2.10 -4.35 -5.62
N GLY A 165 2.88 -4.23 -6.71
CA GLY A 165 4.25 -4.75 -6.75
C GLY A 165 5.19 -4.06 -5.76
N LEU A 166 5.12 -2.73 -5.65
CA LEU A 166 5.91 -1.94 -4.69
C LEU A 166 5.61 -2.36 -3.25
N VAL A 167 4.33 -2.50 -2.90
CA VAL A 167 3.90 -2.96 -1.57
C VAL A 167 4.38 -4.38 -1.29
N ALA A 168 4.20 -5.30 -2.24
CA ALA A 168 4.53 -6.71 -2.03
C ALA A 168 6.04 -6.97 -1.85
N ILE A 169 6.90 -6.20 -2.53
CA ILE A 169 8.36 -6.35 -2.39
C ILE A 169 8.92 -5.65 -1.15
N THR A 170 8.19 -4.69 -0.57
CA THR A 170 8.64 -3.89 0.58
C THR A 170 9.20 -4.72 1.75
N PRO A 171 8.54 -5.78 2.25
CA PRO A 171 9.12 -6.59 3.34
C PRO A 171 10.35 -7.41 2.90
N ALA A 172 10.50 -7.67 1.60
CA ALA A 172 11.48 -8.62 1.05
C ALA A 172 12.66 -7.96 0.32
N CYS A 173 12.62 -6.65 0.06
CA CYS A 173 13.51 -5.99 -0.90
C CYS A 173 15.01 -6.05 -0.54
N GLY A 174 15.35 -6.18 0.74
CA GLY A 174 16.72 -6.42 1.18
C GLY A 174 17.15 -7.88 1.24
N PHE A 175 16.23 -8.83 1.05
CA PHE A 175 16.46 -10.25 1.30
C PHE A 175 16.42 -11.12 0.04
N VAL A 176 15.85 -10.61 -1.06
CA VAL A 176 15.62 -11.39 -2.27
C VAL A 176 16.37 -10.83 -3.47
N GLY A 177 16.61 -11.68 -4.47
CA GLY A 177 17.19 -11.31 -5.75
C GLY A 177 16.15 -10.99 -6.84
N PRO A 178 16.61 -10.54 -8.03
CA PRO A 178 15.76 -10.13 -9.14
C PRO A 178 14.69 -11.14 -9.57
N LEU A 179 15.02 -12.43 -9.65
CA LEU A 179 14.07 -13.46 -10.10
C LEU A 179 12.89 -13.61 -9.13
N ALA A 180 13.18 -13.60 -7.83
CA ALA A 180 12.14 -13.62 -6.79
C ALA A 180 11.29 -12.34 -6.84
N ALA A 181 11.89 -11.18 -7.13
CA ALA A 181 11.17 -9.92 -7.27
C ALA A 181 10.13 -9.93 -8.40
N ILE A 182 10.43 -10.59 -9.53
CA ILE A 182 9.48 -10.83 -10.62
C ILE A 182 8.30 -11.66 -10.10
N ILE A 183 8.57 -12.76 -9.40
CA ILE A 183 7.52 -13.65 -8.89
C ILE A 183 6.65 -12.92 -7.87
N ILE A 184 7.25 -12.22 -6.91
CA ILE A 184 6.54 -11.45 -5.87
C ILE A 184 5.67 -10.37 -6.52
N GLY A 185 6.25 -9.54 -7.39
CA GLY A 185 5.51 -8.44 -8.03
C GLY A 185 4.40 -8.94 -8.95
N GLY A 186 4.71 -9.93 -9.78
CA GLY A 186 3.75 -10.51 -10.71
C GLY A 186 2.60 -11.22 -10.00
N SER A 187 2.87 -11.94 -8.91
CA SER A 187 1.81 -12.55 -8.09
C SER A 187 0.96 -11.48 -7.41
N ALA A 188 1.59 -10.42 -6.89
CA ALA A 188 0.88 -9.31 -6.27
C ALA A 188 -0.06 -8.60 -7.24
N GLY A 189 0.37 -8.32 -8.48
CA GLY A 189 -0.50 -7.72 -9.50
C GLY A 189 -1.76 -8.56 -9.77
N ILE A 190 -1.63 -9.88 -9.86
CA ILE A 190 -2.76 -10.80 -10.06
C ILE A 190 -3.66 -10.87 -8.82
N LEU A 191 -3.08 -11.08 -7.64
CA LEU A 191 -3.82 -11.30 -6.39
C LEU A 191 -4.53 -10.02 -5.93
N CYS A 192 -3.89 -8.86 -6.03
CA CYS A 192 -4.49 -7.57 -5.68
C CYS A 192 -5.61 -7.21 -6.66
N TYR A 193 -5.47 -7.48 -7.97
CA TYR A 193 -6.57 -7.33 -8.92
C TYR A 193 -7.76 -8.24 -8.58
N GLY A 194 -7.48 -9.49 -8.23
CA GLY A 194 -8.52 -10.42 -7.74
C GLY A 194 -9.21 -9.94 -6.47
N THR A 195 -8.45 -9.35 -5.55
CA THR A 195 -8.96 -8.80 -4.28
C THR A 195 -9.84 -7.58 -4.52
N LEU A 196 -9.45 -6.67 -5.42
CA LEU A 196 -10.28 -5.56 -5.88
C LEU A 196 -11.65 -6.06 -6.39
N LEU A 197 -11.63 -7.05 -7.29
CA LEU A 197 -12.86 -7.63 -7.83
C LEU A 197 -13.72 -8.28 -6.72
N PHE A 198 -13.08 -8.90 -5.72
CA PHE A 198 -13.76 -9.47 -4.57
C PHE A 198 -14.42 -8.38 -3.70
N CYS A 199 -13.72 -7.28 -3.40
CA CYS A 199 -14.26 -6.15 -2.64
C CYS A 199 -15.47 -5.52 -3.35
N ILE A 200 -15.38 -5.33 -4.68
CA ILE A 200 -16.50 -4.85 -5.51
C ILE A 200 -17.69 -5.83 -5.43
N TYR A 201 -17.44 -7.13 -5.57
CA TYR A 201 -18.48 -8.17 -5.47
C TYR A 201 -19.16 -8.18 -4.10
N LYS A 202 -18.38 -8.05 -3.02
CA LYS A 202 -18.89 -7.94 -1.64
C LYS A 202 -19.48 -6.57 -1.32
N LYS A 203 -19.37 -5.61 -2.25
CA LYS A 203 -19.82 -4.22 -2.09
C LYS A 203 -19.18 -3.57 -0.86
N PHE A 204 -17.91 -3.83 -0.60
CA PHE A 204 -17.13 -3.11 0.38
C PHE A 204 -16.77 -1.75 -0.21
N ASP A 205 -17.05 -0.67 0.52
CA ASP A 205 -16.67 0.70 0.12
C ASP A 205 -15.42 1.13 0.88
N GLU A 206 -14.39 0.28 0.80
CA GLU A 206 -13.01 0.69 0.99
C GLU A 206 -12.65 1.44 -0.31
N SER A 207 -12.48 2.77 -0.22
CA SER A 207 -12.86 3.63 -1.33
C SER A 207 -11.81 3.78 -2.43
N LEU A 208 -10.52 3.60 -2.11
CA LEU A 208 -9.39 3.74 -3.03
C LEU A 208 -8.48 2.50 -3.04
N ASP A 209 -8.94 1.39 -2.48
CA ASP A 209 -8.31 0.06 -2.47
C ASP A 209 -6.92 0.03 -1.80
N ALA A 210 -6.86 0.51 -0.54
CA ALA A 210 -5.68 0.46 0.33
C ALA A 210 -5.29 -0.97 0.74
#